data_AF-A0A260SCU9-F1
#
_entry.id   AF-A0A260SCU9-F1
#
_cell.length_a   1.000
_cell.length_b   1.000
_cell.length_c   1.000
_cell.angle_alpha   90.00
_cell.angle_beta   90.00
_cell.angle_gamma   90.00
#
_symmetry.space_group_name_H-M   'P 1'
#
loop_
_entity.id
_entity.type
_entity.pdbx_description
1 polymer ?
#
loop_
_entity_poly.entity_id
_entity_poly.type
_entity_poly.pdbx_seq_one_letter_code
_entity_poly.pdbx_strand_id
1 'polypeptide(L)'
;MNPKRPRWTKRQLEVAFTACYGPLVNGGVDIDYVAAAFGVTRRTVQRWLQGSPRARAAIPVRRLQQLQFPLPEIRRVEQQTLDNARTVLTGLDLPRGRGVRKEWRERRWLDPHVVAILRPHGSPDLRQVAIARGAPRPVAALHKRGPLDDFVTVPTRFHADALVGELLDRVGPWRLYPDDRVVELGRTRVWAAWAPPIDLPAIARGAGLLDN
;
A
#
# COMPACT_ATOMS: atom_id res chain seq x y z
N MET A 1 14.48 1.02 15.05
CA MET A 1 13.64 2.14 15.52
C MET A 1 12.20 1.86 15.11
N ASN A 2 11.28 1.74 16.08
CA ASN A 2 9.87 1.54 15.77
C ASN A 2 9.34 2.81 15.08
N PRO A 3 8.74 2.75 13.88
CA PRO A 3 8.24 3.95 13.23
C PRO A 3 7.22 4.64 14.15
N LYS A 4 7.40 5.95 14.38
CA LYS A 4 6.48 6.74 15.20
C LYS A 4 5.08 6.59 14.61
N ARG A 5 4.12 6.07 15.39
CA ARG A 5 2.72 5.93 14.96
C ARG A 5 2.19 7.26 14.40
N PRO A 6 1.30 7.23 13.38
CA PRO A 6 0.75 8.44 12.79
C PRO A 6 0.08 9.31 13.85
N ARG A 7 0.43 10.60 13.86
CA ARG A 7 -0.32 11.61 14.60
C ARG A 7 -1.39 12.17 13.67
N TRP A 8 -2.57 11.58 13.74
CA TRP A 8 -3.72 11.97 12.93
C TRP A 8 -4.20 13.38 13.24
N THR A 9 -4.19 14.23 12.23
CA THR A 9 -4.86 15.54 12.22
C THR A 9 -6.28 15.41 11.67
N LYS A 10 -7.12 16.42 11.90
CA LYS A 10 -8.45 16.50 11.28
C LYS A 10 -8.36 16.33 9.76
N ARG A 11 -7.48 17.08 9.08
CA ARG A 11 -7.34 17.01 7.62
C ARG A 11 -6.99 15.60 7.13
N GLN A 12 -6.07 14.93 7.83
CA GLN A 12 -5.69 13.56 7.50
C GLN A 12 -6.84 12.58 7.71
N LEU A 13 -7.66 12.79 8.74
CA LEU A 13 -8.86 11.98 8.97
C LEU A 13 -9.91 12.20 7.87
N GLU A 14 -10.13 13.44 7.42
CA GLU A 14 -11.03 13.73 6.29
C GLU A 14 -10.58 12.98 5.03
N VAL A 15 -9.29 13.08 4.69
CA VAL A 15 -8.72 12.37 3.54
C VAL A 15 -8.92 10.86 3.68
N ALA A 16 -8.63 10.28 4.85
CA ALA A 16 -8.80 8.85 5.05
C ALA A 16 -10.27 8.42 4.96
N PHE A 17 -11.21 9.21 5.48
CA PHE A 17 -12.63 8.91 5.32
C PHE A 17 -13.08 8.99 3.87
N THR A 18 -12.72 10.06 3.16
CA THR A 18 -13.03 10.20 1.73
C THR A 18 -12.41 9.07 0.92
N ALA A 19 -11.18 8.65 1.24
CA ALA A 19 -10.54 7.54 0.55
C ALA A 19 -11.23 6.20 0.80
N CYS A 20 -11.53 5.87 2.06
CA CYS A 20 -12.05 4.55 2.44
C CYS A 20 -13.56 4.37 2.22
N TYR A 21 -14.33 5.45 2.21
CA TYR A 21 -15.80 5.41 2.14
C TYR A 21 -16.37 6.14 0.92
N GLY A 22 -15.50 6.71 0.10
CA GLY A 22 -15.86 7.49 -1.06
C GLY A 22 -16.21 8.95 -0.73
N PRO A 23 -16.05 9.85 -1.71
CA PRO A 23 -16.50 11.23 -1.59
C PRO A 23 -18.01 11.37 -1.77
N LEU A 24 -18.58 12.45 -1.24
CA LEU A 24 -19.86 12.96 -1.72
C LEU A 24 -19.72 13.46 -3.17
N VAL A 25 -20.85 13.62 -3.88
CA VAL A 25 -20.90 14.11 -5.27
C VAL A 25 -20.21 15.48 -5.42
N ASN A 26 -20.31 16.34 -4.41
CA ASN A 26 -19.66 17.66 -4.36
C ASN A 26 -18.28 17.63 -3.66
N GLY A 27 -17.74 16.45 -3.39
CA GLY A 27 -16.51 16.23 -2.65
C GLY A 27 -16.68 16.23 -1.13
N GLY A 28 -15.62 15.85 -0.42
CA GLY A 28 -15.61 15.79 1.03
C GLY A 28 -16.05 14.45 1.60
N VAL A 29 -16.31 14.42 2.91
CA VAL A 29 -16.63 13.20 3.66
C VAL A 29 -18.12 12.94 3.65
N ASP A 30 -18.54 11.73 3.24
CA ASP A 30 -19.90 11.25 3.48
C ASP A 30 -20.06 10.84 4.95
N ILE A 31 -20.53 11.80 5.77
CA ILE A 31 -20.64 11.62 7.21
C ILE A 31 -21.64 10.52 7.57
N ASP A 32 -22.74 10.40 6.82
CA ASP A 32 -23.79 9.43 7.13
C ASP A 32 -23.32 8.01 6.81
N TYR A 33 -22.63 7.83 5.67
CA TYR A 33 -22.01 6.54 5.33
C TYR A 33 -20.92 6.15 6.33
N VAL A 34 -20.03 7.09 6.71
CA VAL A 34 -19.01 6.85 7.75
C VAL A 34 -19.69 6.46 9.07
N ALA A 35 -20.74 7.17 9.48
CA ALA A 35 -21.45 6.87 10.72
C ALA A 35 -22.02 5.45 10.72
N ALA A 36 -22.66 5.04 9.61
CA ALA A 36 -23.18 3.70 9.41
C ALA A 36 -22.07 2.64 9.44
N ALA A 37 -20.97 2.84 8.70
CA ALA A 37 -19.84 1.91 8.63
C ALA A 37 -19.17 1.68 10.00
N PHE A 38 -19.13 2.72 10.84
CA PHE A 38 -18.56 2.65 12.19
C PHE A 38 -19.57 2.18 13.26
N GLY A 39 -20.86 2.11 12.94
CA GLY A 39 -21.93 1.86 13.91
C GLY A 39 -22.05 2.97 14.96
N VAL A 40 -21.93 4.23 14.55
CA VAL A 40 -22.00 5.42 15.43
C VAL A 40 -22.99 6.45 14.88
N THR A 41 -23.27 7.50 15.65
CA THR A 41 -24.12 8.60 15.19
C THR A 41 -23.36 9.60 14.31
N ARG A 42 -24.07 10.27 13.39
CA ARG A 42 -23.55 11.40 12.61
C ARG A 42 -22.82 12.43 13.46
N ARG A 43 -23.40 12.81 14.61
CA ARG A 43 -22.82 13.77 15.55
C ARG A 43 -21.47 13.32 16.11
N THR A 44 -21.27 12.01 16.27
CA THR A 44 -19.99 11.44 16.71
C THR A 44 -18.90 11.66 15.66
N VAL A 45 -19.21 11.37 14.38
CA VAL A 45 -18.28 11.61 13.27
C VAL A 45 -17.97 13.10 13.11
N GLN A 46 -18.98 13.97 13.19
CA GLN A 46 -18.79 15.42 13.17
C GLN A 46 -17.86 15.91 14.30
N ARG A 47 -18.01 15.35 15.50
CA ARG A 47 -17.10 15.65 16.63
C ARG A 47 -15.67 15.22 16.33
N TRP A 48 -15.45 14.08 15.68
CA TRP A 48 -14.12 13.65 15.27
C TRP A 48 -13.46 14.61 14.26
N LEU A 49 -14.28 15.28 13.45
CA LEU A 49 -13.89 16.26 12.43
C LEU A 49 -14.00 17.72 12.90
N GLN A 50 -14.19 17.97 14.19
CA GLN A 50 -14.26 19.32 14.74
C GLN A 50 -12.85 19.94 14.86
N GLY A 51 -12.78 21.27 14.75
CA GLY A 51 -11.56 22.05 14.94
C GLY A 51 -10.84 22.42 13.65
N SER A 52 -9.63 22.98 13.79
CA SER A 52 -8.81 23.41 12.65
C SER A 52 -8.23 22.20 11.90
N PRO A 53 -7.89 22.32 10.61
CA PRO A 53 -7.33 21.22 9.83
C PRO A 53 -6.08 20.57 10.44
N ARG A 54 -5.27 21.36 11.17
CA ARG A 54 -4.04 20.92 11.85
C ARG A 54 -4.28 20.38 13.27
N ALA A 55 -5.49 20.56 13.82
CA ALA A 55 -5.82 20.02 15.13
C ALA A 55 -5.72 18.49 15.12
N ARG A 56 -5.35 17.92 16.26
CA ARG A 56 -5.36 16.46 16.44
C ARG A 56 -6.79 15.94 16.26
N ALA A 57 -6.95 14.89 15.47
CA ALA A 57 -8.26 14.26 15.27
C ALA A 57 -8.76 13.68 16.60
N ALA A 58 -10.05 13.88 16.91
CA ALA A 58 -10.64 13.43 18.18
C ALA A 58 -11.14 11.97 18.14
N ILE A 59 -10.94 11.26 17.03
CA ILE A 59 -11.30 9.86 16.86
C ILE A 59 -10.49 8.96 17.81
N PRO A 60 -11.13 8.01 18.53
CA PRO A 60 -10.42 7.05 19.37
C PRO A 60 -9.47 6.15 18.57
N VAL A 61 -8.33 5.78 19.17
CA VAL A 61 -7.31 4.93 18.53
C VAL A 61 -7.88 3.59 18.03
N ARG A 62 -8.78 2.96 18.80
CA ARG A 62 -9.44 1.70 18.38
C ARG A 62 -10.30 1.87 17.13
N ARG A 63 -10.83 3.06 16.88
CA ARG A 63 -11.61 3.39 15.67
C ARG A 63 -10.70 3.74 14.50
N LEU A 64 -9.58 4.42 14.74
CA LEU A 64 -8.54 4.60 13.71
C LEU A 64 -8.04 3.27 13.14
N GLN A 65 -7.91 2.25 13.98
CA GLN A 65 -7.53 0.90 13.53
C GLN A 65 -8.54 0.28 12.56
N GLN A 66 -9.79 0.73 12.52
CA GLN A 66 -10.79 0.27 11.54
C GLN A 66 -10.57 0.87 10.15
N LEU A 67 -9.92 2.04 10.08
CA LEU A 67 -9.44 2.61 8.81
C LEU A 67 -8.15 1.95 8.33
N GLN A 68 -7.37 1.42 9.28
CA GLN A 68 -6.10 0.78 9.01
C GLN A 68 -6.34 -0.63 8.50
N PHE A 69 -6.00 -0.81 7.23
CA PHE A 69 -5.98 -2.09 6.55
C PHE A 69 -4.69 -2.85 6.90
N PRO A 70 -4.59 -4.19 6.76
CA PRO A 70 -5.52 -5.16 6.15
C PRO A 70 -6.52 -5.87 7.07
N LEU A 71 -7.69 -6.22 6.47
CA LEU A 71 -8.56 -7.28 6.98
C LEU A 71 -7.72 -8.55 7.26
N PRO A 72 -8.03 -9.34 8.31
CA PRO A 72 -7.22 -10.48 8.69
C PRO A 72 -6.92 -11.45 7.54
N GLU A 73 -7.88 -11.69 6.66
CA GLU A 73 -7.76 -12.58 5.50
C GLU A 73 -6.71 -12.05 4.51
N ILE A 74 -6.76 -10.75 4.24
CA ILE A 74 -5.84 -10.12 3.29
C ILE A 74 -4.44 -10.04 3.89
N ARG A 75 -4.32 -9.81 5.20
CA ARG A 75 -3.04 -9.91 5.90
C ARG A 75 -2.43 -11.30 5.74
N ARG A 76 -3.23 -12.36 5.91
CA ARG A 76 -2.77 -13.74 5.76
C ARG A 76 -2.28 -14.01 4.33
N VAL A 77 -3.02 -13.56 3.32
CA VAL A 77 -2.61 -13.74 1.91
C VAL A 77 -1.32 -12.98 1.60
N GLU A 78 -1.18 -11.75 2.09
CA GLU A 78 0.05 -10.96 1.94
C GLU A 78 1.23 -11.63 2.63
N GLN A 79 1.05 -12.08 3.88
CA GLN A 79 2.08 -12.79 4.63
C GLN A 79 2.49 -14.09 3.95
N GLN A 80 1.51 -14.89 3.50
CA GLN A 80 1.77 -16.13 2.78
C GLN A 80 2.54 -15.90 1.48
N THR A 81 2.25 -14.80 0.78
CA THR A 81 2.97 -14.40 -0.44
C THR A 81 4.42 -14.04 -0.11
N LEU A 82 4.64 -13.27 0.96
CA LEU A 82 5.98 -12.89 1.43
C LEU A 82 6.79 -14.12 1.87
N ASP A 83 6.21 -15.00 2.68
CA ASP A 83 6.87 -16.20 3.19
C ASP A 83 7.22 -17.17 2.04
N ASN A 84 6.31 -17.32 1.07
CA ASN A 84 6.58 -18.11 -0.12
C ASN A 84 7.71 -17.47 -0.96
N ALA A 85 7.69 -16.15 -1.17
CA ALA A 85 8.75 -15.46 -1.90
C ALA A 85 10.12 -15.67 -1.24
N ARG A 86 10.22 -15.49 0.08
CA ARG A 86 11.46 -15.74 0.84
C ARG A 86 11.94 -17.18 0.71
N THR A 87 11.04 -18.14 0.84
CA THR A 87 11.36 -19.57 0.69
C THR A 87 11.92 -19.88 -0.70
N VAL A 88 11.31 -19.30 -1.75
CA VAL A 88 11.77 -19.49 -3.13
C VAL A 88 13.13 -18.84 -3.35
N LEU A 89 13.36 -17.62 -2.83
CA LEU A 89 14.64 -16.92 -2.97
C LEU A 89 15.80 -17.73 -2.40
N THR A 90 15.65 -18.31 -1.19
CA THR A 90 16.66 -19.22 -0.61
C THR A 90 16.92 -20.45 -1.49
N GLY A 91 15.90 -20.94 -2.20
CA GLY A 91 16.02 -22.09 -3.10
C GLY A 91 16.62 -21.75 -4.47
N LEU A 92 16.56 -20.50 -4.92
CA LEU A 92 17.11 -20.07 -6.22
C LEU A 92 18.64 -20.09 -6.24
N ASP A 93 19.28 -19.95 -5.08
CA ASP A 93 20.74 -20.04 -4.92
C ASP A 93 21.29 -21.48 -5.09
N LEU A 94 20.41 -22.48 -5.27
CA LEU A 94 20.82 -23.86 -5.45
C LEU A 94 21.45 -24.11 -6.84
N PRO A 95 22.56 -24.88 -6.93
CA PRO A 95 23.24 -25.14 -8.20
C PRO A 95 22.35 -25.76 -9.28
N ARG A 96 22.55 -25.32 -10.53
CA ARG A 96 21.93 -25.85 -11.77
C ARG A 96 20.41 -25.65 -11.89
N GLY A 97 19.84 -24.67 -11.19
CA GLY A 97 18.40 -24.37 -11.30
C GLY A 97 17.50 -25.49 -10.77
N ARG A 98 18.03 -26.35 -9.88
CA ARG A 98 17.20 -27.29 -9.11
C ARG A 98 16.19 -26.48 -8.30
N GLY A 99 14.93 -26.87 -8.37
CA GLY A 99 13.83 -26.18 -7.68
C GLY A 99 13.07 -25.16 -8.52
N VAL A 100 13.55 -24.80 -9.73
CA VAL A 100 12.81 -23.91 -10.62
C VAL A 100 11.63 -24.64 -11.28
N ARG A 101 10.41 -24.23 -10.92
CA ARG A 101 9.18 -24.78 -11.49
C ARG A 101 8.98 -24.29 -12.94
N LYS A 102 8.49 -25.17 -13.81
CA LYS A 102 8.18 -24.85 -15.23
C LYS A 102 7.22 -23.66 -15.34
N GLU A 103 6.20 -23.64 -14.49
CA GLU A 103 5.21 -22.56 -14.41
C GLU A 103 5.85 -21.18 -14.19
N TRP A 104 6.92 -21.08 -13.39
CA TRP A 104 7.58 -19.80 -13.13
C TRP A 104 8.25 -19.26 -14.40
N ARG A 105 8.79 -20.13 -15.24
CA ARG A 105 9.35 -19.73 -16.54
C ARG A 105 8.25 -19.31 -17.52
N GLU A 106 7.18 -20.10 -17.61
CA GLU A 106 6.03 -19.82 -18.49
C GLU A 106 5.37 -18.48 -18.14
N ARG A 107 5.20 -18.21 -16.85
CA ARG A 107 4.68 -16.93 -16.34
C ARG A 107 5.72 -15.81 -16.32
N ARG A 108 6.97 -16.09 -16.72
CA ARG A 108 8.09 -15.13 -16.74
C ARG A 108 8.38 -14.50 -15.38
N TRP A 109 8.22 -15.26 -14.31
CA TRP A 109 8.48 -14.82 -12.94
C TRP A 109 9.96 -14.68 -12.63
N LEU A 110 10.83 -15.30 -13.43
CA LEU A 110 12.28 -15.19 -13.32
C LEU A 110 12.85 -14.02 -14.11
N ASP A 111 12.03 -13.33 -14.91
CA ASP A 111 12.43 -12.12 -15.62
C ASP A 111 12.47 -10.93 -14.64
N PRO A 112 13.23 -9.86 -14.96
CA PRO A 112 13.23 -8.64 -14.16
C PRO A 112 11.84 -8.04 -13.99
N HIS A 113 11.57 -7.50 -12.81
CA HIS A 113 10.31 -6.83 -12.45
C HIS A 113 10.58 -5.44 -11.90
N VAL A 114 9.69 -4.50 -12.20
CA VAL A 114 9.71 -3.15 -11.62
C VAL A 114 8.73 -3.12 -10.46
N VAL A 115 9.21 -2.70 -9.29
CA VAL A 115 8.38 -2.26 -8.17
C VAL A 115 8.35 -0.74 -8.21
N ALA A 116 7.15 -0.16 -8.20
CA ALA A 116 6.99 1.30 -8.26
C ALA A 116 6.03 1.79 -7.19
N ILE A 117 6.38 2.93 -6.59
CA ILE A 117 5.49 3.74 -5.77
C ILE A 117 4.87 4.79 -6.69
N LEU A 118 3.55 4.81 -6.73
CA LEU A 118 2.79 5.74 -7.55
C LEU A 118 1.75 6.50 -6.74
N ARG A 119 1.33 7.62 -7.29
CA ARG A 119 0.26 8.47 -6.76
C ARG A 119 -1.00 8.28 -7.61
N PRO A 120 -2.03 7.54 -7.12
CA PRO A 120 -3.20 7.24 -7.94
C PRO A 120 -3.89 8.52 -8.45
N HIS A 121 -4.36 8.51 -9.69
CA HIS A 121 -5.09 9.66 -10.25
C HIS A 121 -6.30 10.05 -9.38
N GLY A 122 -6.56 11.35 -9.28
CA GLY A 122 -7.63 11.88 -8.42
C GLY A 122 -7.36 11.78 -6.91
N SER A 123 -6.27 11.13 -6.48
CA SER A 123 -5.98 10.86 -5.07
C SER A 123 -4.55 11.30 -4.69
N PRO A 124 -4.25 12.61 -4.70
CA PRO A 124 -2.89 13.12 -4.47
C PRO A 124 -2.36 12.82 -3.05
N ASP A 125 -3.26 12.61 -2.10
CA ASP A 125 -2.93 12.31 -0.70
C ASP A 125 -2.73 10.82 -0.43
N LEU A 126 -2.80 9.97 -1.47
CA LEU A 126 -2.55 8.53 -1.38
C LEU A 126 -1.27 8.14 -2.11
N ARG A 127 -0.71 7.03 -1.68
CA ARG A 127 0.43 6.35 -2.32
C ARG A 127 0.10 4.89 -2.46
N GLN A 128 0.60 4.29 -3.53
CA GLN A 128 0.35 2.90 -3.85
C GLN A 128 1.61 2.23 -4.36
N VAL A 129 1.84 0.98 -3.96
CA VAL A 129 2.88 0.14 -4.56
C VAL A 129 2.30 -0.82 -5.58
N ALA A 130 2.94 -0.87 -6.74
CA ALA A 130 2.59 -1.75 -7.84
C ALA A 130 3.81 -2.53 -8.32
N ILE A 131 3.56 -3.71 -8.88
CA ILE A 131 4.59 -4.53 -9.53
C ILE A 131 4.21 -4.66 -11.00
N ALA A 132 5.17 -4.43 -11.89
CA ALA A 132 5.06 -4.75 -13.30
C ALA A 132 6.26 -5.62 -13.72
N ARG A 133 6.09 -6.42 -14.77
CA ARG A 133 7.25 -7.02 -15.44
C ARG A 133 8.09 -5.91 -16.07
N GLY A 134 9.42 -6.03 -16.07
CA GLY A 134 10.35 -5.04 -16.61
C GLY A 134 10.33 -4.84 -18.13
N ALA A 135 9.24 -5.21 -18.81
CA ALA A 135 9.07 -4.97 -20.24
C ALA A 135 8.40 -3.59 -20.48
N PRO A 136 8.64 -2.93 -21.63
CA PRO A 136 8.16 -1.57 -21.88
C PRO A 136 6.64 -1.39 -21.70
N ARG A 137 5.83 -2.32 -22.24
CA ARG A 137 4.37 -2.23 -22.19
C ARG A 137 3.82 -2.33 -20.75
N PRO A 138 4.18 -3.33 -19.93
CA PRO A 138 3.79 -3.37 -18.52
C PRO A 138 4.25 -2.15 -17.70
N VAL A 139 5.47 -1.65 -17.94
CA VAL A 139 5.96 -0.45 -17.24
C VAL A 139 5.16 0.79 -17.64
N ALA A 140 4.86 0.96 -18.93
CA ALA A 140 3.98 2.04 -19.41
C ALA A 140 2.57 1.98 -18.80
N ALA A 141 2.06 0.79 -18.49
CA ALA A 141 0.78 0.62 -17.81
C ALA A 141 0.80 1.14 -16.35
N LEU A 142 1.97 1.21 -15.70
CA LEU A 142 2.09 1.84 -14.38
C LEU A 142 1.86 3.35 -14.47
N HIS A 143 2.44 4.01 -15.47
CA HIS A 143 2.27 5.45 -15.69
C HIS A 143 0.82 5.85 -15.97
N LYS A 144 0.01 4.94 -16.54
CA LYS A 144 -1.43 5.17 -16.75
C LYS A 144 -2.24 5.23 -15.45
N ARG A 145 -1.69 4.74 -14.33
CA ARG A 145 -2.35 4.73 -13.02
C ARG A 145 -2.06 5.99 -12.21
N GLY A 146 -1.00 6.71 -12.56
CA GLY A 146 -0.58 7.92 -11.88
C GLY A 146 0.90 8.22 -12.03
N PRO A 147 1.35 9.42 -11.60
CA PRO A 147 2.76 9.74 -11.49
C PRO A 147 3.49 8.74 -10.59
N LEU A 148 4.70 8.33 -11.00
CA LEU A 148 5.58 7.52 -10.17
C LEU A 148 6.37 8.47 -9.26
N ASP A 149 6.36 8.19 -7.96
CA ASP A 149 7.18 8.91 -6.99
C ASP A 149 8.55 8.24 -6.80
N ASP A 150 8.61 6.91 -6.96
CA ASP A 150 9.85 6.13 -6.87
C ASP A 150 9.68 4.78 -7.58
N PHE A 151 10.77 4.15 -8.03
CA PHE A 151 10.73 2.81 -8.61
C PHE A 151 12.10 2.12 -8.54
N VAL A 152 12.08 0.79 -8.58
CA VAL A 152 13.29 -0.02 -8.68
C VAL A 152 13.04 -1.29 -9.45
N THR A 153 14.02 -1.70 -10.25
CA THR A 153 13.99 -2.99 -10.95
C THR A 153 14.68 -4.04 -10.10
N VAL A 154 14.01 -5.15 -9.87
CA VAL A 154 14.53 -6.30 -9.11
C VAL A 154 14.63 -7.53 -10.03
N PRO A 155 15.50 -8.51 -9.70
CA PRO A 155 15.82 -9.59 -10.62
C PRO A 155 14.64 -10.50 -10.99
N THR A 156 13.73 -10.76 -10.05
CA THR A 156 12.60 -11.68 -10.26
C THR A 156 11.32 -11.17 -9.61
N ARG A 157 10.19 -11.79 -9.96
CA ARG A 157 8.90 -11.55 -9.30
C ARG A 157 8.95 -11.82 -7.80
N PHE A 158 9.74 -12.80 -7.35
CA PHE A 158 9.86 -13.14 -5.94
C PHE A 158 10.59 -12.04 -5.17
N HIS A 159 11.63 -11.44 -5.74
CA HIS A 159 12.27 -10.25 -5.17
C HIS A 159 11.25 -9.09 -5.07
N ALA A 160 10.39 -8.94 -6.09
CA ALA A 160 9.38 -7.89 -6.08
C ALA A 160 8.32 -8.10 -4.98
N ASP A 161 7.83 -9.33 -4.80
CA ASP A 161 6.87 -9.66 -3.74
C ASP A 161 7.51 -9.51 -2.35
N ALA A 162 8.78 -9.90 -2.17
CA ALA A 162 9.52 -9.67 -0.94
C ALA A 162 9.66 -8.17 -0.62
N LEU A 163 10.07 -7.36 -1.61
CA LEU A 163 10.20 -5.91 -1.46
C LEU A 163 8.88 -5.23 -1.11
N VAL A 164 7.77 -5.65 -1.74
CA VAL A 164 6.44 -5.14 -1.40
C VAL A 164 6.07 -5.49 0.03
N GLY A 165 6.37 -6.69 0.52
CA GLY A 165 6.16 -7.07 1.92
C GLY A 165 6.90 -6.15 2.89
N GLU A 166 8.22 -5.98 2.68
CA GLU A 166 9.07 -5.09 3.48
C GLU A 166 8.56 -3.64 3.50
N LEU A 167 8.12 -3.14 2.35
CA LEU A 167 7.54 -1.81 2.23
C LEU A 167 6.24 -1.69 3.03
N LEU A 168 5.31 -2.63 2.84
CA LEU A 168 3.99 -2.59 3.47
C LEU A 168 4.07 -2.71 4.99
N ASP A 169 5.05 -3.44 5.52
CA ASP A 169 5.31 -3.51 6.96
C ASP A 169 5.78 -2.15 7.51
N ARG A 170 6.68 -1.46 6.79
CA ARG A 170 7.15 -0.11 7.20
C ARG A 170 6.04 0.92 7.21
N VAL A 171 5.16 0.90 6.21
CA VAL A 171 4.03 1.84 6.11
C VAL A 171 2.76 1.35 6.83
N GLY A 172 2.80 0.19 7.50
CA GLY A 172 1.65 -0.48 8.12
C GLY A 172 0.70 0.45 8.87
N PRO A 173 1.17 1.30 9.79
CA PRO A 173 0.32 2.24 10.53
C PRO A 173 -0.41 3.30 9.68
N TRP A 174 0.05 3.55 8.45
CA TRP A 174 -0.53 4.50 7.49
C TRP A 174 -1.29 3.82 6.36
N ARG A 175 -1.35 2.47 6.34
CA ARG A 175 -2.11 1.74 5.33
C ARG A 175 -3.58 2.10 5.42
N LEU A 176 -4.19 2.26 4.26
CA LEU A 176 -5.61 2.55 4.07
C LEU A 176 -6.19 1.50 3.13
N TYR A 177 -7.51 1.30 3.21
CA TYR A 177 -8.25 0.53 2.22
C TYR A 177 -9.22 1.42 1.48
N PRO A 178 -8.79 2.01 0.36
CA PRO A 178 -9.67 2.88 -0.39
C PRO A 178 -10.86 2.11 -0.95
N ASP A 179 -11.95 2.82 -1.14
CA ASP A 179 -13.08 2.40 -1.96
C ASP A 179 -12.62 2.19 -3.42
N ASP A 180 -13.24 1.27 -4.18
CA ASP A 180 -12.86 1.02 -5.58
C ASP A 180 -13.13 2.21 -6.50
N ARG A 181 -14.06 3.09 -6.14
CA ARG A 181 -14.29 4.36 -6.85
C ARG A 181 -13.13 5.34 -6.68
N VAL A 182 -12.29 5.15 -5.66
CA VAL A 182 -11.12 6.00 -5.38
C VAL A 182 -9.84 5.37 -5.94
N VAL A 183 -9.66 4.06 -5.72
CA VAL A 183 -8.54 3.29 -6.28
C VAL A 183 -9.09 1.99 -6.86
N GLU A 184 -9.17 1.90 -8.19
CA GLU A 184 -9.75 0.74 -8.86
C GLU A 184 -8.92 -0.54 -8.66
N LEU A 185 -7.61 -0.46 -8.83
CA LEU A 185 -6.71 -1.61 -8.81
C LEU A 185 -5.73 -1.53 -7.65
N GLY A 186 -5.48 -2.65 -6.96
CA GLY A 186 -4.42 -2.76 -5.95
C GLY A 186 -4.70 -2.05 -4.63
N ARG A 187 -5.99 -1.92 -4.25
CA ARG A 187 -6.47 -1.26 -3.02
C ARG A 187 -5.79 -1.72 -1.74
N THR A 188 -5.34 -2.97 -1.71
CA THR A 188 -4.65 -3.53 -0.54
C THR A 188 -3.26 -2.92 -0.34
N ARG A 189 -2.64 -2.35 -1.38
CA ARG A 189 -1.26 -1.88 -1.37
C ARG A 189 -1.16 -0.34 -1.29
N VAL A 190 -2.08 0.28 -0.55
CA VAL A 190 -2.24 1.74 -0.47
C VAL A 190 -1.94 2.24 0.95
N TRP A 191 -1.31 3.41 1.04
CA TRP A 191 -1.09 4.12 2.29
C TRP A 191 -1.23 5.64 2.09
N ALA A 192 -1.33 6.35 3.21
CA ALA A 192 -1.44 7.78 3.22
C ALA A 192 -0.10 8.48 2.89
N ALA A 193 -0.15 9.57 2.13
CA ALA A 193 1.03 10.32 1.69
C ALA A 193 1.84 10.96 2.83
N TRP A 194 1.26 11.11 4.02
CA TRP A 194 1.95 11.59 5.23
C TRP A 194 2.63 10.47 6.04
N ALA A 195 2.79 9.28 5.45
CA ALA A 195 3.76 8.31 5.95
C ALA A 195 5.19 8.90 5.90
N PRO A 196 6.12 8.38 6.71
CA PRO A 196 7.53 8.73 6.58
C PRO A 196 7.99 8.55 5.12
N PRO A 197 8.90 9.42 4.63
CA PRO A 197 9.46 9.27 3.29
C PRO A 197 10.02 7.86 3.09
N ILE A 198 9.75 7.31 1.90
CA ILE A 198 10.18 5.99 1.49
C ILE A 198 11.22 6.15 0.39
N ASP A 199 12.32 5.43 0.54
CA ASP A 199 13.35 5.23 -0.49
C ASP A 199 13.32 3.74 -0.85
N LEU A 200 12.69 3.43 -1.97
CA LEU A 200 12.45 2.06 -2.41
C LEU A 200 13.76 1.33 -2.76
N PRO A 201 14.72 1.94 -3.50
CA PRO A 201 16.06 1.36 -3.68
C PRO A 201 16.80 1.05 -2.37
N ALA A 202 16.74 1.93 -1.37
CA ALA A 202 17.38 1.69 -0.07
C ALA A 202 16.72 0.56 0.71
N ILE A 203 15.38 0.43 0.65
CA ILE A 203 14.68 -0.74 1.22
C ILE A 203 15.16 -2.02 0.55
N ALA A 204 15.23 -2.03 -0.78
CA ALA A 204 15.60 -3.21 -1.54
C ALA A 204 17.03 -3.68 -1.22
N ARG A 205 18.01 -2.76 -1.19
CA ARG A 205 19.39 -3.06 -0.77
C ARG A 205 19.46 -3.54 0.68
N GLY A 206 18.78 -2.83 1.59
CA GLY A 206 18.77 -3.20 3.01
C GLY A 206 18.13 -4.56 3.30
N ALA A 207 17.28 -5.05 2.39
CA ALA A 207 16.68 -6.38 2.44
C ALA A 207 17.47 -7.45 1.65
N GLY A 208 18.61 -7.10 1.04
CA GLY A 208 19.41 -8.01 0.21
C GLY A 208 18.72 -8.41 -1.09
N LEU A 209 17.79 -7.60 -1.59
CA LEU A 209 17.00 -7.88 -2.81
C LEU A 209 17.59 -7.26 -4.07
N LEU A 210 18.66 -6.47 -3.91
CA LEU A 210 19.50 -5.92 -4.96
C LEU A 210 20.94 -6.12 -4.54
N ASP A 211 21.80 -6.39 -5.52
CA ASP A 211 23.24 -6.31 -5.32
C ASP A 211 23.63 -4.87 -4.96
N ASN A 212 24.63 -4.72 -4.10
CA ASN A 212 25.12 -3.41 -3.64
C ASN A 212 25.83 -2.63 -4.75
#